data_AF-T0ZCP9-F1
#
_entry.id   AF-T0ZCP9-F1
#
_cell.length_a   1.000
_cell.length_b   1.000
_cell.length_c   1.000
_cell.angle_alpha   90.00
_cell.angle_beta   90.00
_cell.angle_gamma   90.00
#
_symmetry.space_group_name_H-M   'P 1'
#
loop_
_entity.id
_entity.type
_entity.pdbx_description
1 polymer ?
#
loop_
_entity_poly.entity_id
_entity_poly.type
_entity_poly.pdbx_seq_one_letter_code
_entity_poly.pdbx_strand_id
1 'polypeptide(L)'
;MAMIIMASSDKKKQELFERMSLAETSSGTFYGKWAKSTATTQIKSFSPIDGSLLASVTPTSKADYDRAVSFSEKEYGEWVELPPPKRGSIMLKIGQALR
;
A
#
# COMPACT_ATOMS: atom_id res chain seq x y z
N MET A 1 -34.15 -2.77 8.38
CA MET A 1 -33.28 -1.64 8.78
C MET A 1 -31.79 -1.94 8.57
N ALA A 2 -31.27 -3.10 8.96
CA ALA A 2 -29.86 -3.50 8.71
C ALA A 2 -29.45 -3.53 7.22
N MET A 3 -30.37 -3.93 6.33
CA MET A 3 -30.09 -4.06 4.88
C MET A 3 -29.85 -2.72 4.16
N ILE A 4 -30.41 -1.61 4.66
CA ILE A 4 -30.23 -0.27 4.08
C ILE A 4 -28.88 0.33 4.50
N ILE A 5 -28.42 0.01 5.71
CA ILE A 5 -27.13 0.49 6.24
C ILE A 5 -25.95 -0.20 5.53
N MET A 6 -26.06 -1.51 5.27
CA MET A 6 -25.02 -2.28 4.55
C MET A 6 -24.79 -1.76 3.12
N ALA A 7 -25.86 -1.55 2.35
CA ALA A 7 -25.76 -1.06 0.97
C ALA A 7 -25.14 0.35 0.85
N SER A 8 -25.29 1.19 1.88
CA SER A 8 -24.71 2.54 1.90
C SER A 8 -23.21 2.52 2.25
N SER A 9 -22.79 1.60 3.12
CA SER A 9 -21.38 1.41 3.50
C SER A 9 -20.54 0.88 2.33
N ASP A 10 -21.07 -0.08 1.58
CA ASP A 10 -20.39 -0.70 0.45
C ASP A 10 -20.12 0.29 -0.70
N LYS A 11 -21.06 1.21 -0.96
CA LYS A 11 -20.88 2.25 -1.98
C LYS A 11 -19.74 3.23 -1.60
N LYS A 12 -19.70 3.67 -0.34
CA LYS A 12 -18.62 4.53 0.16
C LYS A 12 -17.27 3.82 0.15
N LYS A 13 -17.24 2.51 0.45
CA LYS A 13 -16.04 1.67 0.34
C LYS A 13 -15.51 1.68 -1.10
N GLN A 14 -16.36 1.42 -2.09
CA GLN A 14 -15.97 1.39 -3.50
C GLN A 14 -15.43 2.74 -3.98
N GLU A 15 -16.12 3.84 -3.69
CA GLU A 15 -15.66 5.19 -4.02
C GLU A 15 -14.30 5.50 -3.38
N LEU A 16 -14.06 5.07 -2.13
CA LEU A 16 -12.79 5.25 -1.44
C LEU A 16 -11.67 4.42 -2.10
N PHE A 17 -11.96 3.18 -2.46
CA PHE A 17 -10.98 2.27 -3.07
C PHE A 17 -10.57 2.78 -4.45
N GLU A 18 -11.50 3.29 -5.25
CA GLU A 18 -11.19 3.92 -6.53
C GLU A 18 -10.31 5.16 -6.34
N ARG A 19 -10.68 6.05 -5.40
CA ARG A 19 -9.90 7.27 -5.12
C ARG A 19 -8.48 6.98 -4.65
N MET A 20 -8.28 5.91 -3.87
CA MET A 20 -6.98 5.51 -3.36
C MET A 20 -6.26 4.48 -4.25
N SER A 21 -6.86 4.11 -5.40
CA SER A 21 -6.35 3.07 -6.30
C SER A 21 -6.05 1.74 -5.59
N LEU A 22 -6.94 1.34 -4.68
CA LEU A 22 -6.84 0.09 -3.91
C LEU A 22 -7.61 -1.03 -4.61
N ALA A 23 -7.07 -2.25 -4.50
CA ALA A 23 -7.72 -3.47 -4.95
C ALA A 23 -8.18 -4.32 -3.76
N GLU A 24 -9.14 -5.22 -4.00
CA GLU A 24 -9.61 -6.21 -3.00
C GLU A 24 -8.46 -7.08 -2.46
N THR A 25 -7.45 -7.36 -3.29
CA THR A 25 -6.18 -7.95 -2.85
C THR A 25 -5.02 -7.08 -3.31
N SER A 26 -4.28 -6.52 -2.36
CA SER A 26 -3.12 -5.67 -2.62
C SER A 26 -1.81 -6.35 -2.22
N SER A 27 -0.69 -5.95 -2.86
CA SER A 27 0.62 -6.44 -2.47
C SER A 27 1.14 -5.73 -1.23
N GLY A 28 1.68 -6.46 -0.25
CA GLY A 28 2.28 -5.89 0.96
C GLY A 28 3.73 -5.43 0.78
N THR A 29 4.33 -5.60 -0.41
CA THR A 29 5.74 -5.29 -0.65
C THR A 29 5.90 -4.40 -1.87
N PHE A 30 6.67 -3.32 -1.73
CA PHE A 30 7.02 -2.41 -2.82
C PHE A 30 8.53 -2.16 -2.84
N TYR A 31 9.16 -2.29 -4.01
CA TYR A 31 10.58 -2.01 -4.24
C TYR A 31 10.77 -1.37 -5.63
N GLY A 32 10.18 -0.19 -5.84
CA GLY A 32 10.10 0.48 -7.15
C GLY A 32 8.96 -0.05 -8.04
N LYS A 33 8.43 -1.24 -7.72
CA LYS A 33 7.17 -1.79 -8.21
C LYS A 33 6.52 -2.62 -7.12
N TRP A 34 5.20 -2.79 -7.21
CA TRP A 34 4.48 -3.73 -6.35
C TRP A 34 4.97 -5.16 -6.63
N ALA A 35 5.35 -5.87 -5.58
CA ALA A 35 5.81 -7.24 -5.69
C ALA A 35 4.66 -8.13 -6.14
N LYS A 36 4.91 -9.02 -7.11
CA LYS A 36 4.06 -10.19 -7.33
C LYS A 36 4.40 -11.16 -6.22
N SER A 37 3.69 -11.04 -5.10
CA SER A 37 3.97 -11.86 -3.92
C SER A 37 3.84 -13.33 -4.27
N THR A 38 4.82 -14.11 -3.82
CA THR A 38 4.79 -15.58 -3.92
C THR A 38 4.17 -16.20 -2.67
N ALA A 39 3.67 -15.40 -1.73
CA ALA A 39 3.07 -15.90 -0.50
C ALA A 39 1.69 -16.51 -0.77
N THR A 40 1.48 -17.71 -0.24
CA THR A 40 0.24 -18.48 -0.42
C THR A 40 -0.88 -18.00 0.52
N THR A 41 -0.53 -17.34 1.62
CA THR A 41 -1.48 -16.86 2.63
C THR A 41 -1.72 -15.37 2.46
N GLN A 42 -2.97 -14.93 2.61
CA GLN A 42 -3.33 -13.51 2.59
C GLN A 42 -3.73 -13.04 3.99
N ILE A 43 -3.32 -11.84 4.37
CA ILE A 43 -3.77 -11.19 5.59
C ILE A 43 -5.08 -10.48 5.28
N LYS A 44 -6.16 -10.86 5.94
CA LYS A 44 -7.48 -10.25 5.80
C LYS A 44 -7.62 -9.08 6.77
N SER A 45 -8.03 -7.91 6.26
CA SER A 45 -8.31 -6.73 7.07
C SER A 45 -9.80 -6.60 7.30
N PHE A 46 -10.21 -6.52 8.56
CA PHE A 46 -11.62 -6.44 8.95
C PHE A 46 -11.93 -5.06 9.55
N SER A 47 -13.14 -4.58 9.30
CA SER A 47 -13.66 -3.35 9.88
C SER A 47 -13.91 -3.53 11.38
N PRO A 48 -13.41 -2.65 12.26
CA PRO A 48 -13.68 -2.71 13.69
C PRO A 48 -15.10 -2.25 14.07
N ILE A 49 -15.85 -1.67 13.12
CA ILE A 49 -17.21 -1.15 13.36
C ILE A 49 -18.24 -2.29 13.31
N ASP A 50 -18.09 -3.20 12.35
CA ASP A 50 -19.09 -4.22 12.04
C ASP A 50 -18.50 -5.62 11.77
N GLY A 51 -17.17 -5.77 11.79
CA GLY A 51 -16.48 -7.03 11.49
C GLY A 51 -16.46 -7.42 10.02
N SER A 52 -16.91 -6.54 9.11
CA SER A 52 -16.92 -6.83 7.66
C SER A 52 -15.51 -6.92 7.09
N LEU A 53 -15.31 -7.77 6.08
CA LEU A 53 -14.04 -7.87 5.37
C LEU A 53 -13.86 -6.65 4.45
N LEU A 54 -12.78 -5.89 4.65
CA LEU A 54 -12.48 -4.72 3.84
C LEU A 54 -11.66 -5.08 2.60
N ALA A 55 -10.51 -5.72 2.80
CA ALA A 55 -9.59 -6.12 1.74
C ALA A 55 -8.62 -7.17 2.29
N SER A 56 -7.79 -7.73 1.42
CA SER A 56 -6.67 -8.57 1.80
C SER A 56 -5.34 -8.03 1.28
N VAL A 57 -4.27 -8.35 2.00
CA VAL A 57 -2.90 -7.99 1.63
C VAL A 57 -2.06 -9.27 1.58
N THR A 58 -1.29 -9.44 0.51
CA THR A 58 -0.31 -10.54 0.45
C THR A 58 0.91 -10.16 1.29
N PRO A 59 1.31 -10.96 2.28
CA PRO A 59 2.46 -10.67 3.12
C PRO A 59 3.76 -10.75 2.31
N THR A 60 4.79 -10.11 2.86
CA THR A 60 6.15 -10.16 2.31
C THR A 60 6.74 -11.54 2.54
N SER A 61 7.07 -12.27 1.47
CA SER A 61 7.84 -13.50 1.57
C SER A 61 9.32 -13.21 1.82
N LYS A 62 10.11 -14.20 2.28
CA LYS A 62 11.57 -14.03 2.42
C LYS A 62 12.23 -13.61 1.10
N ALA A 63 11.79 -14.18 -0.02
CA ALA A 63 12.32 -13.84 -1.34
C ALA A 63 11.90 -12.43 -1.82
N ASP A 64 10.70 -11.95 -1.44
CA ASP A 64 10.29 -10.56 -1.70
C ASP A 64 11.09 -9.58 -0.84
N TYR A 65 11.36 -9.94 0.42
CA TYR A 65 12.19 -9.16 1.32
C TYR A 65 13.62 -9.00 0.77
N ASP A 66 14.26 -10.10 0.38
CA ASP A 66 15.63 -10.07 -0.16
C ASP A 66 15.73 -9.23 -1.43
N ARG A 67 14.71 -9.29 -2.31
CA ARG A 67 14.60 -8.42 -3.47
C ARG A 67 14.45 -6.95 -3.09
N ALA A 68 13.64 -6.64 -2.08
CA ALA A 68 13.43 -5.28 -1.62
C ALA A 68 14.69 -4.66 -1.01
N VAL A 69 15.43 -5.44 -0.22
CA VAL A 69 16.73 -5.03 0.35
C VAL A 69 17.74 -4.77 -0.76
N SER A 70 17.94 -5.74 -1.66
CA SER A 70 18.89 -5.61 -2.76
C SER A 70 18.56 -4.43 -3.70
N PHE A 71 17.28 -4.20 -3.98
CA PHE A 71 16.85 -3.03 -4.74
C PHE A 71 17.18 -1.73 -3.99
N SER A 72 16.89 -1.66 -2.69
CA SER A 72 17.17 -0.46 -1.89
C SER A 72 18.66 -0.15 -1.83
N GLU A 73 19.52 -1.16 -1.66
CA GLU A 73 20.98 -1.02 -1.68
C GLU A 73 21.49 -0.50 -3.03
N LYS A 74 20.93 -1.00 -4.14
CA LYS A 74 21.28 -0.56 -5.49
C LYS A 74 20.94 0.91 -5.72
N GLU A 75 19.76 1.36 -5.31
CA GLU A 75 19.28 2.73 -5.55
C GLU A 75 19.77 3.73 -4.49
N TYR A 76 20.34 3.26 -3.38
CA TYR A 76 20.85 4.10 -2.30
C TYR A 76 21.93 5.07 -2.76
N GLY A 77 22.80 4.65 -3.69
CA GLY A 77 23.85 5.51 -4.26
C GLY A 77 23.28 6.80 -4.86
N GLU A 78 22.29 6.67 -5.74
CA GLU A 78 21.62 7.83 -6.35
C GLU A 78 20.99 8.74 -5.30
N TRP A 79 20.36 8.16 -4.28
CA TRP A 79 19.73 8.94 -3.19
C TRP A 79 20.75 9.74 -2.37
N VAL A 80 21.92 9.17 -2.08
CA VAL A 80 22.98 9.86 -1.31
C VAL A 80 23.66 10.95 -2.11
N GLU A 81 23.84 10.74 -3.42
CA GLU A 81 24.42 11.74 -4.33
C GLU A 81 23.53 12.99 -4.49
N LEU A 82 22.22 12.89 -4.21
CA LEU A 82 21.32 14.04 -4.27
C LEU A 82 21.68 15.12 -3.23
N PRO A 83 21.89 16.38 -3.66
CA PRO A 83 22.11 17.50 -2.75
C PRO A 83 21.00 17.64 -1.70
N PRO A 84 21.32 18.04 -0.45
CA PRO A 84 20.32 18.17 0.61
C PRO A 84 19.08 19.01 0.25
N PRO A 85 19.18 20.16 -0.46
CA PRO A 85 18.00 20.94 -0.85
C PRO A 85 17.07 20.19 -1.81
N LYS A 86 17.62 19.37 -2.72
CA LYS A 86 16.80 18.56 -3.65
C LYS A 86 16.07 17.44 -2.90
N ARG A 87 16.73 16.79 -1.94
CA ARG A 87 16.07 15.81 -1.05
C ARG A 87 14.93 16.43 -0.24
N GLY A 88 15.15 17.62 0.33
CA GLY A 88 14.10 18.37 1.01
C GLY A 88 12.92 18.71 0.10
N SER A 89 13.18 19.04 -1.17
CA SER A 89 12.13 19.29 -2.16
C SER A 89 11.29 18.05 -2.47
N ILE A 90 11.91 16.85 -2.49
CA ILE A 90 11.18 15.57 -2.65
C ILE A 90 10.27 15.33 -1.44
N MET A 91 10.79 15.53 -0.22
CA MET A 91 10.00 15.40 1.01
C MET A 91 8.84 16.39 1.06
N LEU A 92 9.03 17.63 0.60
CA LEU A 92 7.96 18.63 0.50
C LEU A 92 6.85 18.17 -0.47
N LYS A 93 7.21 17.62 -1.64
CA LYS A 93 6.23 17.08 -2.60
C LYS A 93 5.44 15.92 -2.02
N ILE A 94 6.10 15.01 -1.28
CA ILE A 94 5.41 13.93 -0.57
C ILE A 94 4.41 14.51 0.45
N GLY A 95 4.84 15.50 1.24
CA GLY A 95 3.96 16.17 2.21
C GLY A 95 2.77 16.89 1.56
N GLN A 96 2.95 17.48 0.37
CA GLN A 96 1.88 18.11 -0.40
C GLN A 96 0.90 17.07 -0.98
N ALA A 97 1.38 15.89 -1.38
CA ALA A 97 0.53 14.82 -1.90
C ALA A 97 -0.34 14.14 -0.82
N LEU A 98 0.06 14.24 0.45
CA LEU A 98 -0.70 13.69 1.59
C LEU A 98 -1.71 14.66 2.20
N ARG A 99 -1.71 15.93 1.78
CA ARG A 99 -2.67 16.96 2.22
C ARG A 99 -3.92 16.95 1.36
#